data_AF-A0A9P0P0L1-F1
#
_entry.id   AF-A0A9P0P0L1-F1
#
_cell.length_a   1.000
_cell.length_b   1.000
_cell.length_c   1.000
_cell.angle_alpha   90.00
_cell.angle_beta   90.00
_cell.angle_gamma   90.00
#
_symmetry.space_group_name_H-M   'P 1'
#
loop_
_entity.id
_entity.type
_entity.pdbx_description
1 polymer ?
#
loop_
_entity_poly.entity_id
_entity_poly.type
_entity_poly.pdbx_seq_one_letter_code
_entity_poly.pdbx_strand_id
1 'polypeptide(L)'
;MLLRWHIILGLLAAFTYAADHNLFKTCARVGVCNRLRKTPPNELFKIDNLEPTSKGDYINSWKLSRGKDKFRLTIQLLEKGKVRFQLKEENKKRYELKDVLDADQPKRINQSTNDTG
;
A
#
# COMPACT_ATOMS: atom_id res chain seq x y z
N MET A 1 55.40 -5.22 -9.28
CA MET A 1 54.07 -5.42 -9.92
C MET A 1 53.11 -6.28 -9.09
N LEU A 2 53.61 -7.19 -8.23
CA LEU A 2 52.80 -8.10 -7.39
C LEU A 2 52.02 -7.41 -6.24
N LEU A 3 52.58 -6.36 -5.62
CA LEU A 3 51.94 -5.66 -4.47
C LEU A 3 50.60 -5.01 -4.82
N ARG A 4 50.46 -4.47 -6.04
CA ARG A 4 49.22 -3.83 -6.51
C ARG A 4 48.07 -4.82 -6.65
N TRP A 5 48.36 -6.05 -7.08
CA TRP A 5 47.37 -7.11 -7.20
C TRP A 5 46.83 -7.56 -5.85
N HIS A 6 47.66 -7.60 -4.82
CA HIS A 6 47.23 -8.00 -3.47
C HIS A 6 46.34 -6.96 -2.81
N ILE A 7 46.59 -5.66 -3.06
CA ILE A 7 45.71 -4.58 -2.59
C ILE A 7 44.34 -4.66 -3.26
N ILE A 8 44.30 -4.90 -4.58
CA ILE A 8 43.05 -5.03 -5.33
C ILE A 8 42.26 -6.26 -4.86
N LEU A 9 42.91 -7.40 -4.66
CA LEU A 9 42.28 -8.63 -4.14
C LEU A 9 41.76 -8.44 -2.70
N GLY A 10 42.52 -7.77 -1.85
CA GLY A 10 42.09 -7.45 -0.49
C GLY A 10 40.87 -6.55 -0.44
N LEU A 11 40.83 -5.52 -1.30
CA LEU A 11 39.66 -4.64 -1.43
C LEU A 11 38.44 -5.42 -1.96
N LEU A 12 38.59 -6.23 -3.01
CA LEU A 12 37.49 -7.03 -3.58
C LEU A 12 36.91 -8.02 -2.56
N ALA A 13 37.74 -8.68 -1.75
CA ALA A 13 37.29 -9.59 -0.70
C ALA A 13 36.54 -8.87 0.44
N ALA A 14 36.90 -7.62 0.75
CA ALA A 14 36.17 -6.81 1.73
C ALA A 14 34.79 -6.39 1.21
N PHE A 15 34.65 -6.09 -0.09
CA PHE A 15 33.37 -5.71 -0.69
C PHE A 15 32.37 -6.88 -0.80
N THR A 16 32.84 -8.12 -0.99
CA THR A 16 31.95 -9.30 -1.03
C THR A 16 31.42 -9.70 0.34
N TYR A 17 32.06 -9.25 1.43
CA TYR A 17 31.63 -9.51 2.81
C TYR A 17 30.64 -8.46 3.35
N ALA A 18 30.40 -7.36 2.63
CA ALA A 18 29.62 -6.23 3.12
C ALA A 18 28.09 -6.42 3.05
N ALA A 19 27.58 -7.55 2.55
CA ALA A 19 26.16 -7.87 2.53
C ALA A 19 25.86 -9.07 3.44
N ASP A 20 25.84 -8.85 4.76
CA ASP A 20 25.45 -9.90 5.71
C ASP A 20 23.94 -10.14 5.65
N HIS A 21 23.55 -11.20 4.94
CA HIS A 21 22.17 -11.68 4.86
C HIS A 21 21.61 -12.22 6.19
N ASN A 22 22.42 -12.27 7.26
CA ASN A 22 21.96 -12.51 8.63
C ASN A 22 21.47 -11.23 9.32
N LEU A 23 22.00 -10.06 8.94
CA LEU A 23 21.59 -8.78 9.49
C LEU A 23 20.20 -8.36 8.99
N PHE A 24 19.92 -8.56 7.69
CA PHE A 24 18.64 -8.20 7.09
C PHE A 24 17.70 -9.39 6.97
N LYS A 25 16.45 -9.22 7.41
CA LYS A 25 15.44 -10.27 7.31
C LYS A 25 15.06 -10.50 5.85
N THR A 26 15.20 -11.74 5.38
CA THR A 26 14.63 -12.17 4.10
C THR A 26 13.11 -12.35 4.22
N CYS A 27 12.39 -12.33 3.10
CA CYS A 27 10.93 -12.50 3.10
C CYS A 27 10.48 -13.80 3.77
N ALA A 28 11.29 -14.88 3.66
CA ALA A 28 11.01 -16.16 4.31
C ALA A 28 11.04 -16.07 5.85
N ARG A 29 11.85 -15.16 6.42
CA ARG A 29 11.99 -14.92 7.86
C ARG A 29 10.92 -13.98 8.43
N VAL A 30 10.12 -13.32 7.58
CA VAL A 30 9.03 -12.42 7.99
C VAL A 30 7.69 -13.09 7.69
N GLY A 31 6.98 -13.52 8.75
CA GLY A 31 5.75 -14.31 8.60
C GLY A 31 4.67 -13.69 7.70
N VAL A 32 4.48 -12.37 7.77
CA VAL A 32 3.54 -11.65 6.89
C VAL A 32 4.01 -11.68 5.43
N CYS A 33 5.30 -11.45 5.16
CA CYS A 33 5.86 -11.46 3.81
C CYS A 33 5.78 -12.85 3.18
N ASN A 34 6.24 -13.88 3.93
CA ASN A 34 6.22 -15.26 3.48
C ASN A 34 4.78 -15.72 3.12
N ARG A 35 3.81 -15.38 3.97
CA ARG A 35 2.40 -15.71 3.72
C ARG A 35 1.85 -15.01 2.48
N LEU A 36 2.07 -13.70 2.33
CA LEU A 36 1.57 -12.96 1.16
C LEU A 36 2.20 -13.47 -0.15
N ARG A 37 3.51 -13.76 -0.14
CA ARG A 37 4.23 -14.26 -1.32
C ARG A 37 3.77 -15.66 -1.75
N LYS A 38 3.37 -16.50 -0.80
CA LYS A 38 2.86 -17.85 -1.06
C LYS A 38 1.38 -17.90 -1.38
N THR A 39 0.64 -16.81 -1.14
CA THR A 39 -0.79 -16.78 -1.43
C THR A 39 -0.97 -16.65 -2.94
N PRO A 40 -1.54 -17.65 -3.64
CA PRO A 40 -1.79 -17.54 -5.06
C PRO A 40 -2.81 -16.41 -5.33
N PRO A 41 -2.79 -15.80 -6.53
CA PRO A 41 -3.77 -14.79 -6.94
C PRO A 41 -5.12 -15.47 -7.20
N ASN A 42 -5.78 -15.90 -6.14
CA ASN A 42 -7.14 -16.43 -6.20
C ASN A 42 -8.13 -15.32 -5.81
N GLU A 43 -9.37 -15.43 -6.28
CA GLU A 43 -10.49 -14.53 -6.00
C GLU A 43 -10.92 -14.60 -4.52
N LEU A 44 -10.12 -13.98 -3.64
CA LEU A 44 -10.30 -14.07 -2.20
C LEU A 44 -11.40 -13.17 -1.64
N PHE A 45 -11.87 -12.20 -2.42
CA PHE A 45 -12.88 -11.24 -2.00
C PHE A 45 -14.13 -11.42 -2.85
N LYS A 46 -15.26 -11.70 -2.19
CA LYS A 46 -16.55 -11.65 -2.82
C LYS A 46 -17.11 -10.25 -2.60
N ILE A 47 -17.46 -9.60 -3.70
CA ILE A 47 -18.15 -8.32 -3.66
C ILE A 47 -19.63 -8.66 -3.45
N ASP A 48 -20.05 -8.73 -2.18
CA ASP A 48 -21.38 -9.23 -1.81
C ASP A 48 -22.52 -8.38 -2.38
N ASN A 49 -22.31 -7.07 -2.56
CA ASN A 49 -23.19 -6.18 -3.32
C ASN A 49 -22.51 -4.80 -3.48
N LEU A 50 -22.42 -4.29 -4.71
CA LEU A 50 -21.89 -2.95 -5.02
C LEU A 50 -22.91 -1.84 -4.72
N GLU A 51 -23.64 -1.92 -3.62
CA GLU A 51 -24.52 -0.83 -3.22
C GLU A 51 -23.70 0.28 -2.55
N PRO A 52 -23.65 1.48 -3.15
CA PRO A 52 -22.94 2.60 -2.55
C PRO A 52 -23.60 2.94 -1.21
N THR A 53 -22.85 2.79 -0.11
CA THR A 53 -23.33 3.09 1.24
C THR A 53 -23.43 4.61 1.51
N SER A 54 -22.87 5.41 0.61
CA SER A 54 -22.94 6.87 0.60
C SER A 54 -22.86 7.34 -0.85
N LYS A 55 -23.75 8.26 -1.24
CA LYS A 55 -23.72 8.92 -2.54
C LYS A 55 -23.44 10.40 -2.32
N GLY A 56 -22.19 10.79 -2.51
CA GLY A 56 -21.78 12.16 -2.75
C GLY A 56 -20.88 12.10 -3.97
N ASP A 57 -21.01 13.05 -4.90
CA ASP A 57 -20.66 12.90 -6.32
C ASP A 57 -19.21 12.47 -6.67
N TYR A 58 -18.33 12.29 -5.68
CA TYR A 58 -16.92 11.90 -5.86
C TYR A 58 -16.38 10.91 -4.82
N ILE A 59 -17.22 10.42 -3.89
CA ILE A 59 -16.84 9.40 -2.89
C ILE A 59 -17.87 8.27 -2.92
N ASN A 60 -17.46 7.14 -3.46
CA ASN A 60 -18.25 5.93 -3.43
C ASN A 60 -17.65 4.96 -2.41
N SER A 61 -18.50 4.41 -1.53
CA SER A 61 -18.08 3.43 -0.54
C SER A 61 -18.93 2.16 -0.65
N TRP A 62 -18.29 1.01 -0.57
CA TRP A 62 -18.90 -0.31 -0.68
C TRP A 62 -18.50 -1.20 0.48
N LYS A 63 -19.41 -2.08 0.90
CA LYS A 63 -19.13 -3.12 1.89
C LYS A 63 -18.65 -4.37 1.16
N LEU A 64 -17.55 -4.94 1.62
CA LEU A 64 -16.97 -6.19 1.11
C LEU A 64 -16.90 -7.20 2.25
N SER A 65 -17.01 -8.49 1.92
CA SER A 65 -16.82 -9.56 2.90
C SER A 65 -15.81 -10.59 2.42
N ARG A 66 -15.15 -11.22 3.39
CA ARG A 66 -14.33 -12.41 3.17
C ARG A 66 -14.53 -13.34 4.36
N GLY A 67 -15.37 -14.36 4.18
CA GLY A 67 -15.77 -15.24 5.28
C GLY A 67 -16.52 -14.44 6.35
N LYS A 68 -15.95 -14.36 7.56
CA LYS A 68 -16.53 -13.59 8.68
C LYS A 68 -16.02 -12.15 8.77
N ASP A 69 -14.96 -11.81 8.02
CA ASP A 69 -14.37 -10.48 8.05
C ASP A 69 -15.16 -9.53 7.15
N LYS A 70 -15.43 -8.32 7.67
CA LYS A 70 -16.14 -7.24 6.97
C LYS A 70 -15.19 -6.09 6.69
N PHE A 71 -15.26 -5.58 5.47
CA PHE A 71 -14.42 -4.49 4.99
C PHE A 71 -15.27 -3.40 4.36
N ARG A 72 -14.70 -2.20 4.31
CA ARG A 72 -15.21 -1.05 3.60
C ARG A 72 -14.19 -0.61 2.57
N LEU A 73 -14.56 -0.69 1.30
CA LEU A 73 -13.82 -0.09 0.20
C LEU A 73 -14.35 1.31 -0.04
N THR A 74 -13.48 2.31 -0.05
CA THR A 74 -13.80 3.68 -0.41
C THR A 74 -12.95 4.08 -1.60
N ILE A 75 -13.59 4.56 -2.66
CA ILE A 75 -12.95 5.12 -3.84
C ILE A 75 -13.27 6.61 -3.88
N GLN A 76 -12.23 7.43 -4.00
CA GLN A 76 -12.33 8.88 -4.03
C GLN A 76 -11.67 9.41 -5.29
N LEU A 77 -12.40 10.23 -6.05
CA LEU A 77 -11.81 11.03 -7.12
C LEU A 77 -11.18 12.28 -6.50
N LEU A 78 -9.95 12.55 -6.90
CA LEU A 78 -9.15 13.68 -6.43
C LEU A 78 -8.79 14.57 -7.62
N GLU A 79 -8.42 15.81 -7.34
CA GLU A 79 -7.90 16.73 -8.35
C GLU A 79 -6.72 16.14 -9.14
N LYS A 80 -6.47 16.71 -10.32
CA LYS A 80 -5.38 16.31 -11.23
C LYS A 80 -5.52 14.86 -11.71
N GLY A 81 -6.75 14.38 -11.87
CA GLY A 81 -7.05 13.04 -12.40
C GLY A 81 -6.59 11.89 -11.50
N LYS A 82 -6.44 12.13 -10.19
CA LYS A 82 -5.97 11.12 -9.24
C LYS A 82 -7.15 10.36 -8.64
N VAL A 83 -6.94 9.09 -8.32
CA VAL A 83 -7.92 8.25 -7.64
C VAL A 83 -7.29 7.67 -6.37
N ARG A 84 -8.00 7.76 -5.25
CA ARG A 84 -7.60 7.15 -3.99
C ARG A 84 -8.50 5.96 -3.67
N PHE A 85 -7.87 4.81 -3.48
CA PHE A 85 -8.51 3.59 -2.99
C PHE A 85 -8.16 3.39 -1.52
N GLN A 86 -9.15 3.10 -0.70
CA GLN A 86 -8.96 2.80 0.71
C GLN A 86 -9.78 1.58 1.11
N LEU A 87 -9.13 0.56 1.65
CA LEU A 87 -9.78 -0.63 2.19
C LEU A 87 -9.58 -0.66 3.71
N LYS A 88 -10.67 -0.60 4.48
CA LYS A 88 -10.65 -0.67 5.94
C LYS A 88 -11.40 -1.90 6.42
N GLU A 89 -10.94 -2.51 7.51
CA GLU A 89 -11.75 -3.49 8.25
C GLU A 89 -12.77 -2.74 9.12
N GLU A 90 -14.04 -3.16 9.13
CA GLU A 90 -15.09 -2.44 9.88
C GLU A 90 -14.94 -2.62 11.40
N ASN A 91 -14.44 -3.77 11.85
CA ASN A 91 -14.39 -4.15 13.27
C ASN A 91 -13.01 -4.00 13.91
N LYS A 92 -12.02 -3.45 13.18
CA LYS A 92 -10.64 -3.32 13.68
C LYS A 92 -10.07 -1.95 13.35
N LYS A 93 -9.48 -1.29 14.34
CA LYS A 93 -8.70 -0.07 14.12
C LYS A 93 -7.32 -0.48 13.59
N ARG A 94 -6.98 -0.02 12.39
CA ARG A 94 -5.65 -0.16 11.81
C ARG A 94 -4.92 1.18 11.84
N TYR A 95 -3.60 1.11 11.91
CA TYR A 95 -2.76 2.30 11.84
C TYR A 95 -2.98 3.00 10.48
N GLU A 96 -3.15 4.31 10.54
CA GLU A 96 -3.21 5.18 9.37
C GLU A 96 -1.97 6.06 9.37
N LEU A 97 -1.29 6.14 8.22
CA LEU A 97 -0.12 6.99 8.07
C LEU A 97 -0.55 8.45 8.28
N LYS A 98 -0.05 9.04 9.37
CA LYS A 98 -0.18 10.47 9.65
C LYS A 98 1.07 11.18 9.17
N ASP A 99 0.90 12.43 8.72
CA ASP A 99 2.01 13.34 8.43
C ASP A 99 2.98 12.88 7.33
N VAL A 100 2.57 11.92 6.48
CA VAL A 100 3.34 11.46 5.30
C VAL A 100 2.99 12.25 4.05
N LEU A 101 1.80 12.86 4.01
CA LEU A 101 1.35 13.64 2.87
C LEU A 101 1.60 15.12 3.13
N ASP A 102 2.39 15.76 2.27
CA ASP A 102 2.68 17.19 2.31
C ASP A 102 1.41 18.05 2.30
N ALA A 103 1.55 19.34 2.66
CA ALA A 103 0.45 20.32 2.63
C ALA A 103 -0.26 20.41 1.26
N ASP A 104 0.43 20.06 0.17
CA ASP A 104 -0.10 19.93 -1.20
C ASP A 104 -0.86 18.61 -1.43
N GLN A 105 -1.67 18.19 -0.45
CA GLN A 105 -2.52 17.02 -0.64
C GLN A 105 -3.45 17.25 -1.83
N PRO A 106 -3.56 16.29 -2.77
CA PRO A 106 -4.53 16.39 -3.85
C PRO A 106 -5.92 16.54 -3.22
N LYS A 107 -6.50 17.73 -3.41
CA LYS A 107 -7.77 18.09 -2.80
C LYS A 107 -8.87 17.24 -3.43
N ARG A 108 -9.93 17.07 -2.67
CA ARG A 108 -11.17 16.51 -3.22
C ARG A 108 -11.70 17.52 -4.22
N ILE A 109 -12.30 17.02 -5.29
CA ILE A 109 -13.03 17.89 -6.22
C ILE A 109 -14.20 18.50 -5.42
N ASN A 110 -14.10 19.79 -5.09
CA ASN A 110 -15.15 20.52 -4.39
C ASN A 110 -16.21 20.98 -5.40
N GLN A 111 -17.47 20.86 -5.00
CA GLN A 111 -18.60 21.46 -5.71
C GLN A 111 -18.44 22.99 -5.64
N SER A 112 -18.17 23.64 -6.77
CA SER A 112 -18.54 25.05 -6.92
C SER A 112 -20.06 25.05 -6.91
N THR A 113 -20.67 25.52 -5.83
CA THR A 113 -22.05 26.01 -5.85
C THR A 113 -22.12 27.10 -6.91
N ASN A 114 -22.52 26.74 -8.11
CA ASN A 114 -23.18 27.69 -8.99
C ASN A 114 -24.68 27.48 -8.79
N ASP A 115 -25.18 28.20 -7.79
CA ASP A 115 -26.56 28.62 -7.71
C ASP A 115 -26.93 29.39 -8.99
N THR A 116 -28.15 29.11 -9.47
CA THR A 116 -29.07 29.97 -10.24
C THR A 116 -28.52 31.12 -11.09
N GLY A 117 -28.79 31.01 -12.40
CA GLY A 117 -28.97 32.10 -13.34
C GLY A 117 -29.81 31.61 -14.51
#